data_AF-A0A1C5FNS4-F1
#
_entry.id   AF-A0A1C5FNS4-F1
#
_cell.length_a   1.000
_cell.length_b   1.000
_cell.length_c   1.000
_cell.angle_alpha   90.00
_cell.angle_beta   90.00
_cell.angle_gamma   90.00
#
_symmetry.space_group_name_H-M   'P 1'
#
loop_
_entity.id
_entity.type
_entity.pdbx_description
1 polymer ?
#
loop_
_entity_poly.entity_id
_entity_poly.type
_entity_poly.pdbx_seq_one_letter_code
_entity_poly.pdbx_strand_id
1 'polypeptide(L)'
;TPGGPAPGGPAPGGPAPGGLTPGGPTPGGPTSGGPTPGGGRPPRRWLKALVVFLLIAIPAGYLVISALQSRNGGEDKAEAASAKGLSAGYPTRVQRRIYDVPVPPHSKKVAFYETNSWKVSSLYVQFVTDRDGLDAFLAKIGTRRSALAEGEVTITGDQAKKVGWQVGAAGHDWAGMVLKQKDPQPKLRITVKFDSPEHPKVYVVSTVTP
;
A
#
# COMPACT_ATOMS: atom_id res chain seq x y z
N THR A 1 -45.51 32.57 -17.58
CA THR A 1 -46.06 32.88 -18.92
C THR A 1 -44.98 33.58 -19.70
N PRO A 2 -44.72 33.27 -20.99
CA PRO A 2 -45.48 32.45 -21.94
C PRO A 2 -45.00 30.99 -21.94
N GLY A 3 -45.74 29.96 -22.37
CA GLY A 3 -46.94 29.85 -23.21
C GLY A 3 -46.66 28.78 -24.29
N GLY A 4 -47.30 27.60 -24.19
CA GLY A 4 -47.23 26.45 -25.14
C GLY A 4 -47.86 26.74 -26.52
N PRO A 5 -48.04 25.77 -27.46
CA PRO A 5 -48.68 24.43 -27.32
C PRO A 5 -47.87 23.25 -27.97
N ALA A 6 -47.96 21.96 -27.58
CA ALA A 6 -48.93 20.87 -27.86
C ALA A 6 -49.06 20.45 -29.36
N PRO A 7 -49.65 19.29 -29.76
CA PRO A 7 -49.62 17.90 -29.26
C PRO A 7 -49.52 16.84 -30.42
N GLY A 8 -49.56 15.52 -30.12
CA GLY A 8 -49.92 14.50 -31.13
C GLY A 8 -49.58 13.04 -30.77
N GLY A 9 -50.54 12.28 -30.21
CA GLY A 9 -50.57 10.80 -30.26
C GLY A 9 -51.28 10.32 -31.55
N PRO A 10 -51.94 9.13 -31.60
CA PRO A 10 -51.75 7.84 -30.91
C PRO A 10 -51.77 6.60 -31.87
N ALA A 11 -51.48 5.41 -31.30
CA ALA A 11 -52.05 4.06 -31.61
C ALA A 11 -51.76 3.38 -32.98
N PRO A 12 -52.18 2.10 -33.25
CA PRO A 12 -52.38 0.90 -32.41
C PRO A 12 -51.73 -0.38 -33.02
N GLY A 13 -51.74 -1.50 -32.29
CA GLY A 13 -51.49 -2.83 -32.89
C GLY A 13 -51.43 -4.00 -31.91
N GLY A 14 -52.59 -4.48 -31.44
CA GLY A 14 -52.79 -5.91 -31.12
C GLY A 14 -53.70 -6.53 -32.20
N PRO A 15 -54.24 -7.75 -32.06
CA PRO A 15 -53.96 -8.88 -31.14
C PRO A 15 -53.47 -10.13 -31.95
N ALA A 16 -53.08 -11.29 -31.41
CA ALA A 16 -53.90 -12.37 -30.85
C ALA A 16 -53.15 -13.73 -31.06
N PRO A 17 -53.56 -14.83 -30.40
CA PRO A 17 -52.74 -16.02 -30.11
C PRO A 17 -53.10 -17.28 -30.92
N GLY A 18 -52.24 -18.29 -30.87
CA GLY A 18 -52.54 -19.69 -31.19
C GLY A 18 -51.37 -20.56 -30.69
N GLY A 19 -51.51 -21.57 -29.84
CA GLY A 19 -52.59 -22.55 -29.76
C GLY A 19 -52.06 -23.86 -30.35
N LEU A 20 -51.31 -24.65 -29.56
CA LEU A 20 -50.90 -26.01 -29.91
C LEU A 20 -51.18 -26.94 -28.73
N THR A 21 -52.25 -27.72 -28.86
CA THR A 21 -52.54 -28.94 -28.10
C THR A 21 -52.17 -30.18 -28.92
N PRO A 22 -52.09 -31.37 -28.29
CA PRO A 22 -51.03 -32.34 -28.57
C PRO A 22 -51.51 -33.56 -29.37
N GLY A 23 -50.58 -34.23 -30.06
CA GLY A 23 -50.78 -35.56 -30.62
C GLY A 23 -49.50 -36.38 -30.55
N GLY A 24 -49.45 -37.35 -29.63
CA GLY A 24 -48.53 -38.49 -29.72
C GLY A 24 -49.03 -39.48 -30.78
N PRO A 25 -48.18 -40.42 -31.23
CA PRO A 25 -48.25 -41.74 -30.61
C PRO A 25 -46.89 -42.41 -30.30
N THR A 26 -46.94 -43.16 -29.21
CA THR A 26 -46.33 -44.42 -28.74
C THR A 26 -45.17 -45.11 -29.51
N PRO A 27 -44.24 -45.81 -28.81
CA PRO A 27 -42.96 -46.29 -29.34
C PRO A 27 -42.94 -47.76 -29.78
N GLY A 28 -42.05 -48.10 -30.71
CA GLY A 28 -41.66 -49.48 -31.06
C GLY A 28 -40.14 -49.62 -31.18
N GLY A 29 -39.55 -50.62 -30.52
CA GLY A 29 -38.18 -51.12 -30.79
C GLY A 29 -38.20 -52.36 -31.70
N PRO A 30 -37.16 -53.21 -31.79
CA PRO A 30 -35.72 -53.02 -31.50
C PRO A 30 -34.75 -53.56 -32.61
N THR A 31 -33.45 -53.20 -32.53
CA THR A 31 -32.25 -53.81 -33.20
C THR A 31 -32.18 -53.64 -34.74
N SER A 32 -31.06 -53.61 -35.50
CA SER A 32 -29.67 -54.06 -35.39
C SER A 32 -28.80 -53.34 -36.46
N GLY A 33 -27.49 -53.21 -36.22
CA GLY A 33 -26.47 -53.45 -37.28
C GLY A 33 -25.68 -52.26 -37.86
N GLY A 34 -24.37 -52.20 -37.54
CA GLY A 34 -23.31 -51.90 -38.53
C GLY A 34 -22.40 -50.67 -38.29
N PRO A 35 -21.08 -50.71 -38.57
CA PRO A 35 -20.07 -49.84 -37.92
C PRO A 35 -19.29 -48.84 -38.83
N THR A 36 -18.99 -47.64 -38.27
CA THR A 36 -17.74 -46.82 -38.38
C THR A 36 -17.39 -46.13 -39.73
N PRO A 37 -16.50 -45.09 -39.86
CA PRO A 37 -15.90 -44.09 -38.94
C PRO A 37 -16.04 -42.60 -39.39
N GLY A 38 -15.65 -41.66 -38.52
CA GLY A 38 -14.85 -40.51 -38.99
C GLY A 38 -15.34 -39.11 -38.62
N GLY A 39 -15.04 -38.68 -37.39
CA GLY A 39 -15.21 -37.29 -36.99
C GLY A 39 -14.64 -37.07 -35.59
N GLY A 40 -13.31 -37.02 -35.49
CA GLY A 40 -12.58 -36.87 -34.24
C GLY A 40 -12.92 -35.58 -33.52
N ARG A 41 -13.96 -35.61 -32.67
CA ARG A 41 -14.14 -34.65 -31.59
C ARG A 41 -13.24 -35.09 -30.45
N PRO A 42 -12.18 -34.34 -30.13
CA PRO A 42 -11.35 -34.70 -29.00
C PRO A 42 -12.21 -34.71 -27.71
N PRO A 43 -12.02 -35.72 -26.85
CA PRO A 43 -13.02 -36.13 -25.87
C PRO A 43 -13.18 -35.02 -24.84
N ARG A 44 -14.36 -34.37 -24.78
CA ARG A 44 -14.90 -33.37 -23.81
C ARG A 44 -14.10 -33.07 -22.52
N ARG A 45 -13.43 -34.07 -21.97
CA ARG A 45 -12.43 -34.01 -20.90
C ARG A 45 -11.20 -33.16 -21.24
N TRP A 46 -10.65 -33.23 -22.45
CA TRP A 46 -9.46 -32.44 -22.83
C TRP A 46 -9.77 -30.94 -22.91
N LEU A 47 -10.95 -30.56 -23.43
CA LEU A 47 -11.41 -29.17 -23.51
C LEU A 47 -11.73 -28.65 -22.11
N LYS A 48 -12.34 -29.48 -21.26
CA LYS A 48 -12.50 -29.17 -19.83
C LYS A 48 -11.15 -29.00 -19.13
N ALA A 49 -10.17 -29.86 -19.40
CA ALA A 49 -8.83 -29.75 -18.82
C ALA A 49 -8.13 -28.48 -19.30
N LEU A 50 -8.29 -28.11 -20.58
CA LEU A 50 -7.73 -26.88 -21.14
C LEU A 50 -8.40 -25.64 -20.57
N VAL A 51 -9.73 -25.65 -20.37
CA VAL A 51 -10.49 -24.57 -19.73
C VAL A 51 -10.13 -24.44 -18.25
N VAL A 52 -10.01 -25.55 -17.51
CA VAL A 52 -9.58 -25.55 -16.10
C VAL A 52 -8.13 -25.09 -15.98
N PHE A 53 -7.24 -25.55 -16.86
CA PHE A 53 -5.86 -25.08 -16.93
C PHE A 53 -5.82 -23.57 -17.19
N LEU A 54 -6.61 -23.07 -18.14
CA LEU A 54 -6.69 -21.65 -18.46
C LEU A 54 -7.28 -20.83 -17.29
N LEU A 55 -8.29 -21.37 -16.59
CA LEU A 55 -8.89 -20.76 -15.39
C LEU A 55 -7.97 -20.75 -14.16
N ILE A 56 -6.96 -21.63 -14.09
CA ILE A 56 -5.95 -21.64 -13.03
C ILE A 56 -4.74 -20.81 -13.45
N ALA A 57 -4.31 -20.94 -14.71
CA ALA A 57 -3.13 -20.28 -15.27
C ALA A 57 -3.36 -18.77 -15.50
N ILE A 58 -4.57 -18.31 -15.78
CA ILE A 58 -4.84 -16.86 -15.91
C ILE A 58 -4.75 -16.16 -14.53
N PRO A 59 -5.40 -16.62 -13.45
CA PRO A 59 -5.19 -16.05 -12.12
C PRO A 59 -3.75 -16.22 -11.63
N ALA A 60 -3.15 -17.41 -11.79
CA ALA A 60 -1.76 -17.64 -11.38
C ALA A 60 -0.76 -16.82 -12.21
N GLY A 61 -1.01 -16.62 -13.50
CA GLY A 61 -0.20 -15.79 -14.40
C GLY A 61 -0.34 -14.31 -14.08
N TYR A 62 -1.53 -13.85 -13.71
CA TYR A 62 -1.74 -12.48 -13.23
C TYR A 62 -1.06 -12.22 -11.88
N LEU A 63 -0.91 -13.25 -11.04
CA LEU A 63 -0.17 -13.15 -9.78
C LEU A 63 1.36 -13.04 -9.97
N VAL A 64 1.92 -13.41 -11.12
CA VAL A 64 3.37 -13.38 -11.35
C VAL A 64 3.85 -12.06 -11.97
N ILE A 65 2.98 -11.27 -12.63
CA ILE A 65 3.39 -10.01 -13.29
C ILE A 65 3.16 -8.77 -12.38
N SER A 66 3.46 -8.90 -11.08
CA SER A 66 3.62 -7.72 -10.19
C SER A 66 4.95 -7.72 -9.44
N ALA A 67 5.69 -8.83 -9.47
CA ALA A 67 6.91 -8.98 -8.68
C ALA A 67 8.19 -8.46 -9.36
N LEU A 68 8.19 -8.21 -10.67
CA LEU A 68 9.44 -7.92 -11.40
C LEU A 68 9.67 -6.44 -11.77
N GLN A 69 8.83 -5.51 -11.29
CA GLN A 69 9.06 -4.06 -11.51
C GLN A 69 8.83 -3.16 -10.29
N SER A 70 8.40 -3.69 -9.15
CA SER A 70 7.98 -2.87 -8.00
C SER A 70 8.40 -3.48 -6.67
N ARG A 71 9.69 -3.69 -6.45
CA ARG A 71 10.20 -3.90 -5.09
C ARG A 71 10.20 -2.56 -4.34
N ASN A 72 10.86 -1.54 -4.90
CA ASN A 72 10.91 -0.20 -4.30
C ASN A 72 9.55 0.51 -4.23
N GLY A 73 8.65 0.29 -5.20
CA GLY A 73 7.35 0.97 -5.25
C GLY A 73 6.25 0.35 -4.40
N GLY A 74 6.39 -0.92 -4.00
CA GLY A 74 5.41 -1.63 -3.17
C GLY A 74 5.56 -1.31 -1.69
N GLU A 75 6.80 -1.26 -1.21
CA GLU A 75 7.15 -0.97 0.19
C GLU A 75 6.82 0.47 0.57
N ASP A 76 7.12 1.43 -0.30
CA ASP A 76 6.74 2.84 -0.12
C ASP A 76 5.22 3.03 -0.01
N LYS A 77 4.46 2.27 -0.81
CA LYS A 77 2.99 2.28 -0.77
C LYS A 77 2.46 1.59 0.48
N ALA A 78 3.06 0.48 0.92
CA ALA A 78 2.68 -0.23 2.14
C ALA A 78 2.96 0.60 3.40
N GLU A 79 4.08 1.29 3.45
CA GLU A 79 4.44 2.15 4.56
C GLU A 79 3.58 3.42 4.58
N ALA A 80 3.35 4.06 3.42
CA ALA A 80 2.43 5.19 3.31
C ALA A 80 0.98 4.80 3.66
N ALA A 81 0.54 3.60 3.31
CA ALA A 81 -0.79 3.08 3.67
C ALA A 81 -0.91 2.77 5.17
N SER A 82 0.20 2.51 5.86
CA SER A 82 0.22 2.20 7.29
C SER A 82 0.30 3.46 8.17
N ALA A 83 0.78 4.57 7.62
CA ALA A 83 1.03 5.84 8.30
C ALA A 83 -0.26 6.51 8.82
N LYS A 84 -0.75 6.09 9.98
CA LYS A 84 -1.91 6.71 10.64
C LYS A 84 -1.48 8.00 11.35
N GLY A 85 -2.13 9.12 11.00
CA GLY A 85 -1.97 10.39 11.70
C GLY A 85 -0.75 11.23 11.31
N LEU A 86 0.13 10.73 10.45
CA LEU A 86 1.23 11.53 9.90
C LEU A 86 0.70 12.57 8.91
N SER A 87 0.96 13.84 9.19
CA SER A 87 0.72 14.95 8.27
C SER A 87 1.87 15.03 7.27
N ALA A 88 1.56 14.99 5.98
CA ALA A 88 2.56 15.15 4.93
C ALA A 88 3.14 16.56 4.93
N GLY A 89 4.44 16.66 4.69
CA GLY A 89 5.19 17.91 4.66
C GLY A 89 6.08 18.09 5.88
N TYR A 90 6.68 19.28 5.94
CA TYR A 90 7.62 19.63 7.00
C TYR A 90 6.89 20.05 8.28
N PRO A 91 7.36 19.64 9.47
CA PRO A 91 6.97 20.29 10.71
C PRO A 91 7.30 21.79 10.63
N THR A 92 6.51 22.61 11.33
CA THR A 92 6.72 24.06 11.38
C THR A 92 8.11 24.40 11.92
N ARG A 93 8.63 25.59 11.61
CA ARG A 93 9.93 26.05 12.14
C ARG A 93 9.98 26.03 13.67
N VAL A 94 8.87 26.37 14.31
CA VAL A 94 8.74 26.37 15.78
C VAL A 94 8.82 24.94 16.32
N GLN A 95 8.05 24.00 15.78
CA GLN A 95 8.13 22.58 16.19
C GLN A 95 9.55 22.04 16.03
N ARG A 96 10.18 22.24 14.87
CA ARG A 96 11.56 21.77 14.65
C ARG A 96 12.58 22.33 15.65
N ARG A 97 12.33 23.54 16.17
CA ARG A 97 13.20 24.20 17.15
C ARG A 97 12.93 23.73 18.58
N ILE A 98 11.67 23.48 18.94
CA ILE A 98 11.31 22.96 20.27
C ILE A 98 11.77 21.52 20.44
N TYR A 99 11.64 20.72 19.39
CA TYR A 99 11.93 19.29 19.41
C TYR A 99 13.33 18.94 18.87
N ASP A 100 14.18 19.92 18.55
CA ASP A 100 15.52 19.71 17.96
C ASP A 100 15.53 18.75 16.75
N VAL A 101 14.56 18.88 15.83
CA VAL A 101 14.49 18.07 14.62
C VAL A 101 14.76 18.93 13.37
N PRO A 102 16.03 19.26 13.05
CA PRO A 102 16.38 20.09 11.91
C PRO A 102 16.33 19.30 10.59
N VAL A 103 15.13 18.97 10.12
CA VAL A 103 14.94 18.25 8.85
C VAL A 103 15.68 18.96 7.70
N PRO A 104 16.58 18.26 6.97
CA PRO A 104 17.34 18.85 5.88
C PRO A 104 16.44 19.47 4.79
N PRO A 105 16.85 20.60 4.19
CA PRO A 105 16.22 21.12 2.98
C PRO A 105 16.18 20.05 1.89
N HIS A 106 15.20 20.12 0.98
CA HIS A 106 15.03 19.19 -0.16
C HIS A 106 14.85 17.71 0.21
N SER A 107 14.58 17.40 1.48
CA SER A 107 14.18 16.06 1.90
C SER A 107 12.86 15.64 1.26
N LYS A 108 12.75 14.36 0.91
CA LYS A 108 11.58 13.75 0.29
C LYS A 108 10.76 12.99 1.34
N LYS A 109 9.49 12.72 1.03
CA LYS A 109 8.57 11.93 1.88
C LYS A 109 8.56 12.39 3.35
N VAL A 110 8.71 13.70 3.55
CA VAL A 110 8.67 14.29 4.88
C VAL A 110 7.26 14.17 5.41
N ALA A 111 7.11 13.64 6.62
CA ALA A 111 5.84 13.60 7.31
C ALA A 111 6.09 13.67 8.81
N PHE A 112 5.12 14.20 9.55
CA PHE A 112 5.25 14.38 10.99
C PHE A 112 3.94 14.21 11.74
N TYR A 113 4.04 13.90 13.01
CA TYR A 113 2.92 13.79 13.93
C TYR A 113 3.36 14.29 15.30
N GLU A 114 2.55 15.14 15.92
CA GLU A 114 2.84 15.67 17.24
C GLU A 114 1.81 15.13 18.24
N THR A 115 2.28 14.76 19.43
CA THR A 115 1.44 14.41 20.57
C THR A 115 1.80 15.30 21.74
N ASN A 116 0.79 15.92 22.34
CA ASN A 116 0.97 16.73 23.54
C ASN A 116 0.15 16.12 24.69
N SER A 117 0.80 15.94 25.83
CA SER A 117 0.19 15.62 27.11
C SER A 117 0.77 16.54 28.17
N TRP A 118 0.02 16.81 29.23
CA TRP A 118 0.43 17.69 30.34
C TRP A 118 1.83 17.40 30.92
N LYS A 119 2.31 16.16 30.83
CA LYS A 119 3.62 15.71 31.33
C LYS A 119 4.69 15.51 30.26
N VAL A 120 4.30 15.29 29.01
CA VAL A 120 5.22 14.87 27.95
C VAL A 120 4.68 15.34 26.62
N SER A 121 5.53 16.02 25.85
CA SER A 121 5.26 16.33 24.46
C SER A 121 6.21 15.54 23.57
N SER A 122 5.75 15.09 22.41
CA SER A 122 6.60 14.32 21.48
C SER A 122 6.29 14.64 20.03
N LEU A 123 7.34 14.72 19.23
CA LEU A 123 7.28 14.90 17.78
C LEU A 123 7.88 13.67 17.08
N TYR A 124 7.08 13.08 16.21
CA TYR A 124 7.43 11.98 15.33
C TYR A 124 7.69 12.58 13.95
N VAL A 125 8.85 12.32 13.36
CA VAL A 125 9.20 12.82 12.03
C VAL A 125 9.84 11.70 11.21
N GLN A 126 9.43 11.57 9.96
CA GLN A 126 10.12 10.78 8.96
C GLN A 126 10.54 11.66 7.79
N PHE A 127 11.65 11.31 7.14
CA PHE A 127 12.06 11.91 5.88
C PHE A 127 13.07 11.02 5.15
N VAL A 128 13.19 11.19 3.84
CA VAL A 128 14.24 10.61 3.01
C VAL A 128 15.18 11.73 2.60
N THR A 129 16.48 11.54 2.77
CA THR A 129 17.51 12.53 2.45
C THR A 129 18.69 11.84 1.77
N ASP A 130 19.66 12.59 1.26
CA ASP A 130 20.92 12.04 0.75
C ASP A 130 21.98 11.92 1.87
N ARG A 131 23.19 11.48 1.51
CA ARG A 131 24.29 11.28 2.47
C ARG A 131 24.67 12.57 3.19
N ASP A 132 24.78 13.66 2.44
CA ASP A 132 25.17 14.97 2.97
C ASP A 132 24.06 15.56 3.85
N GLY A 133 22.80 15.36 3.47
CA GLY A 133 21.64 15.75 4.25
C GLY A 133 21.53 14.97 5.56
N LEU A 134 21.84 13.66 5.56
CA LEU A 134 21.94 12.89 6.80
C LEU A 134 23.05 13.44 7.70
N ASP A 135 24.23 13.71 7.15
CA ASP A 135 25.35 14.26 7.93
C ASP A 135 25.04 15.65 8.47
N ALA A 136 24.39 16.50 7.67
CA ALA A 136 23.96 17.83 8.09
C ALA A 136 22.89 17.77 9.19
N PHE A 137 21.95 16.83 9.11
CA PHE A 137 20.95 16.60 10.16
C PHE A 137 21.63 16.22 11.48
N LEU A 138 22.52 15.21 11.44
CA LEU A 138 23.23 14.73 12.62
C LEU A 138 24.17 15.79 13.20
N ALA A 139 24.91 16.51 12.36
CA ALA A 139 25.82 17.57 12.80
C ALA A 139 25.07 18.70 13.52
N LYS A 140 23.88 19.09 13.04
CA LYS A 140 23.08 20.15 13.67
C LYS A 140 22.57 19.79 15.05
N ILE A 141 22.39 18.50 15.35
CA ILE A 141 22.03 18.01 16.68
C ILE A 141 23.27 17.57 17.50
N GLY A 142 24.47 17.93 17.04
CA GLY A 142 25.72 17.70 17.78
C GLY A 142 26.26 16.26 17.72
N THR A 143 25.86 15.48 16.71
CA THR A 143 26.33 14.11 16.51
C THR A 143 26.88 13.89 15.10
N ARG A 144 27.17 12.65 14.74
CA ARG A 144 27.71 12.24 13.43
C ARG A 144 27.27 10.83 13.09
N ARG A 145 27.38 10.45 11.82
CA ARG A 145 26.97 9.13 11.33
C ARG A 145 27.61 7.97 12.07
N SER A 146 28.88 8.09 12.48
CA SER A 146 29.58 7.04 13.23
C SER A 146 29.04 6.80 14.65
N ALA A 147 28.12 7.63 15.14
CA ALA A 147 27.42 7.39 16.40
C ALA A 147 26.15 6.56 16.21
N LEU A 148 25.73 6.28 14.96
CA LEU A 148 24.68 5.30 14.67
C LEU A 148 25.27 3.91 14.86
N ALA A 149 24.68 3.13 15.77
CA ALA A 149 25.01 1.73 15.92
C ALA A 149 24.34 0.94 14.79
N GLU A 150 25.12 0.17 14.04
CA GLU A 150 24.64 -0.71 12.98
C GLU A 150 23.78 -1.83 13.57
N GLY A 151 22.68 -2.17 12.88
CA GLY A 151 21.67 -3.12 13.33
C GLY A 151 20.74 -2.61 14.43
N GLU A 152 20.99 -1.42 14.99
CA GLU A 152 20.23 -0.90 16.13
C GLU A 152 18.92 -0.21 15.70
N VAL A 153 17.84 -0.53 16.39
CA VAL A 153 16.53 0.11 16.25
C VAL A 153 16.15 0.75 17.58
N THR A 154 16.25 2.07 17.66
CA THR A 154 16.07 2.77 18.93
C THR A 154 14.63 3.25 19.15
N ILE A 155 13.83 3.37 18.09
CA ILE A 155 12.41 3.71 18.21
C ILE A 155 11.65 2.47 18.67
N THR A 156 10.89 2.58 19.76
CA THR A 156 10.20 1.43 20.34
C THR A 156 9.01 1.00 19.48
N GLY A 157 8.60 -0.25 19.60
CA GLY A 157 7.41 -0.77 18.91
C GLY A 157 6.14 0.04 19.19
N ASP A 158 5.95 0.51 20.43
CA ASP A 158 4.81 1.35 20.80
C ASP A 158 4.85 2.73 20.13
N GLN A 159 6.03 3.34 20.05
CA GLN A 159 6.24 4.62 19.34
C GLN A 159 5.95 4.45 17.85
N ALA A 160 6.50 3.40 17.23
CA ALA A 160 6.31 3.08 15.83
C ALA A 160 4.83 2.82 15.50
N LYS A 161 4.16 1.99 16.31
CA LYS A 161 2.74 1.65 16.15
C LYS A 161 1.83 2.87 16.21
N LYS A 162 2.19 3.88 17.01
CA LYS A 162 1.42 5.12 17.15
C LYS A 162 1.24 5.88 15.84
N VAL A 163 2.26 5.85 14.99
CA VAL A 163 2.29 6.51 13.67
C VAL A 163 2.29 5.52 12.51
N GLY A 164 2.14 4.22 12.80
CA GLY A 164 2.10 3.16 11.81
C GLY A 164 3.43 2.86 11.11
N TRP A 165 4.56 3.18 11.73
CA TRP A 165 5.88 2.80 11.21
C TRP A 165 6.17 1.32 11.40
N GLN A 166 6.96 0.79 10.47
CA GLN A 166 7.47 -0.58 10.48
C GLN A 166 8.98 -0.61 10.75
N VAL A 167 9.46 0.26 11.66
CA VAL A 167 10.87 0.27 12.08
C VAL A 167 11.23 -1.07 12.74
N GLY A 168 12.38 -1.62 12.36
CA GLY A 168 12.84 -2.92 12.83
C GLY A 168 12.21 -4.13 12.14
N ALA A 169 11.47 -3.92 11.05
CA ALA A 169 11.09 -5.02 10.17
C ALA A 169 12.33 -5.78 9.67
N ALA A 170 12.21 -7.10 9.52
CA ALA A 170 13.30 -7.96 9.08
C ALA A 170 13.66 -7.69 7.61
N GLY A 171 14.93 -7.92 7.25
CA GLY A 171 15.42 -7.79 5.87
C GLY A 171 15.77 -6.35 5.45
N HIS A 172 15.83 -5.42 6.40
CA HIS A 172 16.24 -4.04 6.18
C HIS A 172 17.57 -3.73 6.88
N ASP A 173 18.32 -2.81 6.30
CA ASP A 173 19.55 -2.30 6.89
C ASP A 173 19.21 -1.14 7.85
N TRP A 174 19.36 -1.39 9.15
CA TRP A 174 19.01 -0.43 10.20
C TRP A 174 20.27 0.10 10.86
N ALA A 175 20.25 1.38 11.25
CA ALA A 175 21.17 1.89 12.25
C ALA A 175 20.46 2.90 13.16
N GLY A 176 20.89 2.98 14.42
CA GLY A 176 20.14 3.73 15.42
C GLY A 176 21.03 4.41 16.44
N MET A 177 20.51 5.50 17.02
CA MET A 177 21.10 6.12 18.21
C MET A 177 20.04 6.76 19.11
N VAL A 178 20.41 6.95 20.37
CA VAL A 178 19.63 7.74 21.33
C VAL A 178 20.48 8.91 21.79
N LEU A 179 20.04 10.13 21.48
CA LEU A 179 20.66 11.35 21.96
C LEU A 179 19.95 11.77 23.26
N LYS A 180 20.67 11.70 24.38
CA LYS A 180 20.23 12.20 25.68
C LYS A 180 20.81 13.59 25.88
N GLN A 181 19.98 14.62 25.90
CA GLN A 181 20.38 15.99 26.21
C GLN A 181 20.04 16.32 27.67
N LYS A 182 20.63 17.38 28.19
CA LYS A 182 20.31 17.89 29.53
C LYS A 182 18.97 18.63 29.49
N ASP A 183 18.13 18.41 30.48
CA ASP A 183 16.87 19.13 30.61
C ASP A 183 17.08 20.66 30.54
N PRO A 184 16.21 21.41 29.86
CA PRO A 184 14.92 20.99 29.28
C PRO A 184 14.99 20.51 27.81
N GLN A 185 16.18 20.20 27.30
CA GLN A 185 16.32 19.79 25.90
C GLN A 185 15.68 18.42 25.65
N PRO A 186 15.15 18.18 24.43
CA PRO A 186 14.50 16.93 24.11
C PRO A 186 15.47 15.74 24.16
N LYS A 187 14.89 14.56 24.43
CA LYS A 187 15.53 13.29 24.15
C LYS A 187 15.15 12.82 22.75
N LEU A 188 16.13 12.50 21.91
CA LEU A 188 15.88 11.99 20.56
C LEU A 188 16.19 10.50 20.47
N ARG A 189 15.28 9.75 19.85
CA ARG A 189 15.51 8.42 19.32
C ARG A 189 15.54 8.52 17.80
N ILE A 190 16.64 8.10 17.20
CA ILE A 190 16.85 8.17 15.76
C ILE A 190 17.07 6.75 15.26
N THR A 191 16.31 6.36 14.25
CA THR A 191 16.51 5.10 13.52
C THR A 191 16.58 5.45 12.04
N VAL A 192 17.57 4.90 11.33
CA VAL A 192 17.83 5.15 9.92
C VAL A 192 17.75 3.83 9.18
N LYS A 193 17.07 3.84 8.03
CA LYS A 193 16.98 2.73 7.10
C LYS A 193 17.88 2.99 5.90
N PHE A 194 18.83 2.08 5.66
CA PHE A 194 19.86 2.18 4.63
C PHE A 194 19.64 1.28 3.41
N ASP A 195 18.45 0.70 3.22
CA ASP A 195 18.10 -0.08 2.02
C ASP A 195 18.46 0.62 0.69
N SER A 196 18.45 1.95 0.70
CA SER A 196 19.00 2.80 -0.37
C SER A 196 20.10 3.68 0.22
N PRO A 197 21.39 3.27 0.18
CA PRO A 197 22.48 3.99 0.85
C PRO A 197 22.74 5.42 0.35
N GLU A 198 22.25 5.76 -0.84
CA GLU A 198 22.30 7.13 -1.39
C GLU A 198 21.12 7.98 -0.92
N HIS A 199 20.04 7.35 -0.47
CA HIS A 199 18.81 7.99 -0.03
C HIS A 199 18.28 7.37 1.28
N PRO A 200 19.05 7.45 2.39
CA PRO A 200 18.62 6.91 3.67
C PRO A 200 17.29 7.51 4.13
N LYS A 201 16.44 6.67 4.70
CA LYS A 201 15.19 7.09 5.34
C LYS A 201 15.41 7.22 6.84
N VAL A 202 15.15 8.41 7.36
CA VAL A 202 15.36 8.74 8.76
C VAL A 202 14.02 8.80 9.48
N TYR A 203 13.96 8.17 10.64
CA TYR A 203 12.86 8.23 11.59
C TYR A 203 13.38 8.85 12.89
N VAL A 204 12.63 9.82 13.40
CA VAL A 204 12.97 10.55 14.62
C VAL A 204 11.78 10.59 15.55
N VAL A 205 11.98 10.22 16.80
CA VAL A 205 11.06 10.54 17.90
C VAL A 205 11.79 11.45 18.86
N SER A 206 11.32 12.69 18.95
CA SER A 206 11.80 13.68 19.91
C SER A 206 10.80 13.80 21.04
N THR A 207 11.26 13.73 22.29
CA THR A 207 10.42 13.78 23.48
C THR A 207 10.91 14.87 24.44
N VAL A 208 10.02 15.78 24.81
CA VAL A 208 10.26 16.85 25.78
C VAL A 208 9.44 16.57 27.04
N THR A 209 10.11 16.67 28.19
CA THR A 209 9.46 16.69 29.51
C THR A 209 9.63 18.11 30.05
N PRO A 210 8.54 18.88 30.22
CA PRO A 210 8.60 20.25 30.72
C PRO A 210 9.00 20.34 32.20
#